data_AF-A0A7V6NP92-F1
#
_entry.id   AF-A0A7V6NP92-F1
#
_cell.length_a   1.000
_cell.length_b   1.000
_cell.length_c   1.000
_cell.angle_alpha   90.00
_cell.angle_beta   90.00
_cell.angle_gamma   90.00
#
_symmetry.space_group_name_H-M   'P 1'
#
loop_
_entity.id
_entity.type
_entity.pdbx_description
1 polymer ?
#
loop_
_entity_poly.entity_id
_entity_poly.type
_entity_poly.pdbx_seq_one_letter_code
_entity_poly.pdbx_strand_id
1 'polypeptide(L)'
;MKKAEEIGLIDKGEYQLKDYNVPITRNEAVKIAVRACEYLGENAPANYQGYKDYIKDYNSIPAKYKDYVLKGTAIGLIDGYDDSTFRGNNNLTRAEGATIIVRIFDKSERVDIMDKVKGDDDFIEPKLYVRQTTEWPHFFNYFEIIVDNYMDYLDKNYTFKTECISHPELNTRLVKDIFKGDYFEVDQIRKYTIESSKLEFQIPMGKIYELYSFRLDLNPKTKKPYELKDGEKLLYKVTVSNGKTTKTYEVEAEFRNKKFLVE
;
A
#
# COMPACT_ATOMS: atom_id res chain seq x y z
N MET A 1 -28.56 35.74 -8.10
CA MET A 1 -28.82 35.96 -6.66
C MET A 1 -30.25 35.66 -6.27
N LYS A 2 -31.27 36.47 -6.62
CA LYS A 2 -32.68 36.24 -6.16
C LYS A 2 -33.15 34.79 -6.23
N LYS A 3 -32.98 34.13 -7.38
CA LYS A 3 -33.37 32.72 -7.52
C LYS A 3 -32.62 31.80 -6.56
N ALA A 4 -31.31 32.00 -6.40
CA ALA A 4 -30.47 31.20 -5.50
C ALA A 4 -30.85 31.41 -4.02
N GLU A 5 -31.30 32.61 -3.63
CA GLU A 5 -31.88 32.86 -2.30
C GLU A 5 -33.23 32.16 -2.13
N GLU A 6 -34.12 32.25 -3.14
CA GLU A 6 -35.44 31.61 -3.13
C GLU A 6 -35.35 30.09 -2.94
N ILE A 7 -34.39 29.44 -3.60
CA ILE A 7 -34.19 27.98 -3.51
C ILE A 7 -33.19 27.58 -2.40
N GLY A 8 -32.68 28.55 -1.62
CA GLY A 8 -31.85 28.28 -0.44
C GLY A 8 -30.38 27.95 -0.71
N LEU A 9 -29.86 28.09 -1.93
CA LEU A 9 -28.43 27.86 -2.23
C LEU A 9 -27.51 28.86 -1.52
N ILE A 10 -27.99 30.09 -1.33
CA ILE A 10 -27.34 31.16 -0.57
C ILE A 10 -28.32 31.71 0.47
N ASP A 11 -27.81 32.26 1.57
CA ASP A 11 -28.67 32.89 2.57
C ASP A 11 -29.25 34.21 2.04
N LYS A 12 -30.46 34.54 2.50
CA LYS A 12 -31.12 35.79 2.10
C LYS A 12 -30.28 36.99 2.54
N GLY A 13 -29.92 37.85 1.58
CA GLY A 13 -29.10 39.03 1.83
C GLY A 13 -27.62 38.74 2.11
N GLU A 14 -27.15 37.50 1.87
CA GLU A 14 -25.74 37.13 2.05
C GLU A 14 -24.81 37.93 1.13
N TYR A 15 -25.26 38.22 -0.10
CA TYR A 15 -24.50 38.96 -1.10
C TYR A 15 -25.25 40.21 -1.57
N GLN A 16 -24.57 41.35 -1.63
CA GLN A 16 -25.09 42.61 -2.16
C GLN A 16 -24.48 42.92 -3.52
N LEU A 17 -25.05 43.91 -4.24
CA LEU A 17 -24.57 44.31 -5.58
C LEU A 17 -23.06 44.60 -5.64
N LYS A 18 -22.50 45.18 -4.57
CA LYS A 18 -21.07 45.48 -4.45
C LYS A 18 -20.18 44.22 -4.39
N ASP A 19 -20.75 43.08 -3.99
CA ASP A 19 -20.02 41.83 -3.77
C ASP A 19 -19.98 40.97 -5.05
N TYR A 20 -20.75 41.32 -6.10
CA TYR A 20 -20.93 40.46 -7.28
C TYR A 20 -19.65 40.26 -8.10
N ASN A 21 -18.71 41.20 -8.01
CA ASN A 21 -17.41 41.12 -8.67
C ASN A 21 -16.28 40.75 -7.71
N VAL A 22 -16.60 40.48 -6.44
CA VAL A 22 -15.61 40.02 -5.45
C VAL A 22 -15.33 38.54 -5.71
N PRO A 23 -14.06 38.11 -5.76
CA PRO A 23 -13.73 36.70 -5.88
C PRO A 23 -14.36 35.88 -4.75
N ILE A 24 -15.00 34.77 -5.12
CA ILE A 24 -15.59 33.84 -4.15
C ILE A 24 -14.49 33.01 -3.48
N THR A 25 -14.59 32.81 -2.17
CA THR A 25 -13.71 31.92 -1.42
C THR A 25 -14.11 30.45 -1.58
N ARG A 26 -13.17 29.54 -1.33
CA ARG A 26 -13.45 28.10 -1.32
C ARG A 26 -14.51 27.73 -0.27
N ASN A 27 -14.51 28.39 0.88
CA ASN A 27 -15.54 28.24 1.93
C ASN A 27 -16.96 28.51 1.40
N GLU A 28 -17.14 29.65 0.72
CA GLU A 28 -18.42 30.07 0.17
C GLU A 28 -18.88 29.15 -0.97
N ALA A 29 -17.96 28.81 -1.88
CA ALA A 29 -18.26 27.93 -3.00
C ALA A 29 -18.71 26.54 -2.54
N VAL A 30 -18.06 25.96 -1.52
CA VAL A 30 -18.41 24.64 -0.99
C VAL A 30 -19.76 24.66 -0.27
N LYS A 31 -20.05 25.71 0.50
CA LYS A 31 -21.39 25.90 1.10
C LYS A 31 -22.48 25.87 0.03
N ILE A 32 -22.30 26.62 -1.06
CA ILE A 32 -23.26 26.67 -2.16
C ILE A 32 -23.38 25.31 -2.85
N ALA A 33 -22.25 24.64 -3.10
CA ALA A 33 -22.22 23.34 -3.77
C ALA A 33 -22.91 22.24 -2.96
N VAL A 34 -22.67 22.17 -1.65
CA VAL A 34 -23.35 21.21 -0.77
C VAL A 34 -24.85 21.47 -0.71
N ARG A 35 -25.26 22.72 -0.59
CA ARG A 35 -26.69 23.09 -0.65
C ARG A 35 -27.32 22.73 -2.00
N ALA A 36 -26.56 22.81 -3.08
CA ALA A 36 -27.04 22.39 -4.39
C ALA A 36 -27.28 20.87 -4.44
N CYS A 37 -26.37 20.06 -3.89
CA CYS A 37 -26.60 18.63 -3.74
C CYS A 37 -27.81 18.32 -2.85
N GLU A 38 -27.94 19.00 -1.70
CA GLU A 38 -29.09 18.84 -0.78
C GLU A 38 -30.42 19.21 -1.49
N TYR A 39 -30.44 20.30 -2.28
CA TYR A 39 -31.59 20.70 -3.10
C TYR A 39 -31.96 19.65 -4.17
N LEU A 40 -30.96 18.95 -4.71
CA LEU A 40 -31.15 17.83 -5.65
C LEU A 40 -31.55 16.52 -4.95
N GLY A 41 -31.80 16.54 -3.63
CA GLY A 41 -32.22 15.38 -2.84
C GLY A 41 -31.06 14.50 -2.37
N GLU A 42 -29.83 14.98 -2.45
CA GLU A 42 -28.64 14.26 -2.01
C GLU A 42 -28.11 14.80 -0.69
N ASN A 43 -28.17 13.96 0.34
CA ASN A 43 -27.64 14.28 1.66
C ASN A 43 -26.30 13.58 1.89
N ALA A 44 -25.44 14.20 2.69
CA ALA A 44 -24.21 13.57 3.13
C ALA A 44 -24.49 12.28 3.94
N PRO A 45 -23.59 11.28 3.90
CA PRO A 45 -23.75 10.05 4.66
C PRO A 45 -23.70 10.33 6.17
N ALA A 46 -24.40 9.54 6.99
CA ALA A 46 -24.57 9.80 8.43
C ALA A 46 -23.25 9.91 9.23
N ASN A 47 -22.16 9.34 8.72
CA ASN A 47 -20.83 9.35 9.33
C ASN A 47 -19.92 10.48 8.81
N TYR A 48 -20.46 11.53 8.17
CA TYR A 48 -19.65 12.62 7.58
C TYR A 48 -18.70 13.31 8.58
N GLN A 49 -19.00 13.26 9.88
CA GLN A 49 -18.13 13.74 10.96
C GLN A 49 -16.77 13.06 10.98
N GLY A 50 -16.69 11.79 10.58
CA GLY A 50 -15.44 11.04 10.52
C GLY A 50 -14.44 11.59 9.50
N TYR A 51 -14.90 12.41 8.55
CA TYR A 51 -14.03 13.02 7.55
C TYR A 51 -13.21 14.21 8.09
N LYS A 52 -13.44 14.61 9.35
CA LYS A 52 -12.71 15.70 10.01
C LYS A 52 -11.21 15.45 10.02
N ASP A 53 -10.79 14.21 10.29
CA ASP A 53 -9.38 13.88 10.47
C ASP A 53 -8.59 13.89 9.14
N TYR A 54 -9.30 13.91 8.01
CA TYR A 54 -8.69 14.02 6.67
C TYR A 54 -8.42 15.46 6.24
N ILE A 55 -8.81 16.45 7.06
CA ILE A 55 -8.66 17.87 6.76
C ILE A 55 -7.76 18.49 7.83
N LYS A 56 -6.45 18.59 7.54
CA LYS A 56 -5.45 19.02 8.54
C LYS A 56 -5.70 20.42 9.09
N ASP A 57 -6.17 21.33 8.25
CA ASP A 57 -6.50 22.73 8.62
C ASP A 57 -7.97 22.91 9.03
N TYR A 58 -8.68 21.83 9.37
CA TYR A 58 -10.10 21.89 9.77
C TYR A 58 -10.37 22.89 10.90
N ASN A 59 -9.45 22.98 11.86
CA ASN A 59 -9.58 23.90 13.00
C ASN A 59 -9.53 25.37 12.58
N SER A 60 -8.87 25.69 11.46
CA SER A 60 -8.75 27.04 10.89
C SER A 60 -9.97 27.44 10.05
N ILE A 61 -10.87 26.51 9.73
CA ILE A 61 -12.10 26.80 8.99
C ILE A 61 -13.09 27.56 9.89
N PRO A 62 -13.70 28.68 9.43
CA PRO A 62 -14.71 29.38 10.19
C PRO A 62 -15.91 28.48 10.53
N ALA A 63 -16.44 28.58 11.75
CA ALA A 63 -17.48 27.67 12.26
C ALA A 63 -18.69 27.52 11.32
N LYS A 64 -19.13 28.61 10.68
CA LYS A 64 -20.26 28.62 9.74
C LYS A 64 -20.04 27.80 8.45
N TYR A 65 -18.81 27.43 8.13
CA TYR A 65 -18.46 26.63 6.95
C TYR A 65 -18.05 25.19 7.28
N LYS A 66 -17.72 24.90 8.55
CA LYS A 66 -17.19 23.58 8.95
C LYS A 66 -18.09 22.41 8.56
N ASP A 67 -19.40 22.53 8.79
CA ASP A 67 -20.37 21.49 8.43
C ASP A 67 -20.38 21.23 6.92
N TYR A 68 -20.47 22.29 6.12
CA TYR A 68 -20.46 22.20 4.66
C TYR A 68 -19.16 21.61 4.12
N VAL A 69 -18.01 21.97 4.70
CA VAL A 69 -16.73 21.40 4.27
C VAL A 69 -16.67 19.90 4.58
N LEU A 70 -17.12 19.44 5.75
CA LEU A 70 -17.18 18.01 6.05
C LEU A 70 -18.11 17.27 5.10
N LYS A 71 -19.33 17.79 4.90
CA LYS A 71 -20.31 17.19 3.98
C LYS A 71 -19.77 17.12 2.55
N GLY A 72 -19.22 18.22 2.04
CA GLY A 72 -18.65 18.29 0.69
C GLY A 72 -17.49 17.34 0.49
N THR A 73 -16.68 17.12 1.53
CA THR A 73 -15.60 16.11 1.54
C THR A 73 -16.20 14.70 1.54
N ALA A 74 -17.18 14.43 2.40
CA ALA A 74 -17.80 13.11 2.54
C ALA A 74 -18.55 12.62 1.29
N ILE A 75 -19.13 13.54 0.51
CA ILE A 75 -19.78 13.20 -0.75
C ILE A 75 -18.84 13.31 -1.97
N GLY A 76 -17.56 13.63 -1.77
CA GLY A 76 -16.52 13.66 -2.80
C GLY A 76 -16.55 14.88 -3.74
N LEU A 77 -17.20 15.98 -3.35
CA LEU A 77 -17.15 17.23 -4.13
C LEU A 77 -15.77 17.90 -4.05
N ILE A 78 -15.13 17.80 -2.89
CA ILE A 78 -13.82 18.41 -2.59
C ILE A 78 -12.89 17.41 -1.90
N ASP A 79 -11.59 17.59 -2.13
CA ASP A 79 -10.52 16.72 -1.61
C ASP A 79 -9.33 17.51 -1.02
N GLY A 80 -9.41 18.83 -1.02
CA GLY A 80 -8.33 19.70 -0.53
C GLY A 80 -7.15 19.76 -1.50
N TYR A 81 -5.97 20.02 -0.95
CA TYR A 81 -4.68 20.01 -1.65
C TYR A 81 -3.90 18.73 -1.29
N ASP A 82 -2.83 18.45 -2.02
CA ASP A 82 -2.00 17.25 -1.83
C ASP A 82 -1.39 17.13 -0.42
N ASP A 83 -1.29 18.23 0.33
CA ASP A 83 -0.83 18.26 1.71
C ASP A 83 -1.92 17.96 2.75
N SER A 84 -3.13 17.59 2.30
CA SER A 84 -4.34 17.36 3.10
C SER A 84 -4.93 18.61 3.77
N THR A 85 -4.65 19.81 3.23
CA THR A 85 -5.31 21.06 3.66
C THR A 85 -6.46 21.45 2.73
N PHE A 86 -7.48 22.14 3.25
CA PHE A 86 -8.60 22.67 2.47
C PHE A 86 -8.39 24.11 2.00
N ARG A 87 -7.70 24.93 2.80
CA ARG A 87 -7.39 26.35 2.56
C ARG A 87 -8.60 27.20 2.22
N GLY A 88 -9.65 27.09 3.04
CA GLY A 88 -10.99 27.63 2.76
C GLY A 88 -11.07 29.14 2.48
N ASN A 89 -10.12 29.93 2.97
CA ASN A 89 -10.09 31.39 2.76
C ASN A 89 -9.46 31.79 1.41
N ASN A 90 -8.84 30.86 0.68
CA ASN A 90 -8.31 31.15 -0.64
C ASN A 90 -9.46 31.38 -1.64
N ASN A 91 -9.22 32.25 -2.61
CA ASN A 91 -10.13 32.47 -3.73
C ASN A 91 -10.16 31.22 -4.62
N LEU A 92 -11.36 30.89 -5.11
CA LEU A 92 -11.56 29.78 -6.02
C LEU A 92 -11.14 30.17 -7.44
N THR A 93 -10.34 29.33 -8.09
CA THR A 93 -10.04 29.48 -9.51
C THR A 93 -11.20 29.00 -10.38
N ARG A 94 -11.24 29.45 -11.63
CA ARG A 94 -12.27 29.01 -12.61
C ARG A 94 -12.23 27.50 -12.84
N ALA A 95 -11.04 26.90 -12.84
CA ALA A 95 -10.86 25.46 -13.02
C ALA A 95 -11.45 24.68 -11.84
N GLU A 96 -11.09 25.06 -10.60
CA GLU A 96 -11.64 24.42 -9.39
C GLU A 96 -13.18 24.57 -9.32
N GLY A 97 -13.71 25.74 -9.68
CA GLY A 97 -15.15 25.96 -9.76
C GLY A 97 -15.85 25.06 -10.79
N ALA A 98 -15.25 24.90 -11.97
CA ALA A 98 -15.77 23.99 -12.99
C ALA A 98 -15.75 22.53 -12.52
N THR A 99 -14.67 22.09 -11.85
CA THR A 99 -14.59 20.74 -11.27
C THR A 99 -15.68 20.48 -10.23
N ILE A 100 -15.94 21.44 -9.33
CA ILE A 100 -17.03 21.31 -8.35
C ILE A 100 -18.38 21.17 -9.05
N ILE A 101 -18.65 22.00 -10.08
CA ILE A 101 -19.89 21.93 -10.84
C ILE A 101 -20.05 20.57 -11.54
N VAL A 102 -18.99 20.07 -12.17
CA VAL A 102 -19.02 18.74 -12.80
C VAL A 102 -19.35 17.67 -11.76
N ARG A 103 -18.70 17.67 -10.60
CA ARG A 103 -18.95 16.69 -9.51
C ARG A 103 -20.36 16.74 -8.91
N ILE A 104 -21.04 17.88 -9.01
CA ILE A 104 -22.46 17.99 -8.62
C ILE A 104 -23.33 17.15 -9.57
N PHE A 105 -23.07 17.23 -10.88
CA PHE A 105 -23.90 16.57 -11.90
C PHE A 105 -23.45 15.16 -12.28
N ASP A 106 -22.15 14.89 -12.22
CA ASP A 106 -21.54 13.61 -12.52
C ASP A 106 -20.87 13.04 -11.27
N LYS A 107 -21.47 12.00 -10.71
CA LYS A 107 -20.96 11.37 -9.49
C LYS A 107 -19.72 10.52 -9.73
N SER A 108 -19.47 10.11 -10.98
CA SER A 108 -18.28 9.31 -11.31
C SER A 108 -17.00 10.13 -11.26
N GLU A 109 -17.10 11.46 -11.35
CA GLU A 109 -15.99 12.42 -11.25
C GLU A 109 -15.68 12.83 -9.79
N ARG A 110 -16.42 12.31 -8.82
CA ARG A 110 -16.23 12.60 -7.40
C ARG A 110 -15.03 11.88 -6.84
N VAL A 111 -14.41 12.51 -5.86
CA VAL A 111 -13.23 11.93 -5.19
C VAL A 111 -13.68 10.92 -4.14
N ASP A 112 -13.16 9.71 -4.24
CA ASP A 112 -13.17 8.79 -3.11
C ASP A 112 -12.05 9.20 -2.13
N ILE A 113 -12.45 9.89 -1.05
CA ILE A 113 -11.51 10.32 -0.01
C ILE A 113 -10.90 9.10 0.70
N MET A 114 -11.61 7.98 0.78
CA MET A 114 -11.03 6.75 1.34
C MET A 114 -9.93 6.22 0.43
N ASP A 115 -10.03 6.37 -0.88
CA ASP A 115 -8.94 6.01 -1.81
C ASP A 115 -7.72 6.94 -1.72
N LYS A 116 -7.91 8.22 -1.38
CA LYS A 116 -6.81 9.18 -1.16
C LYS A 116 -6.10 8.99 0.19
N VAL A 117 -6.82 8.53 1.22
CA VAL A 117 -6.25 8.24 2.55
C VAL A 117 -5.64 6.84 2.64
N LYS A 118 -5.67 6.04 1.56
CA LYS A 118 -4.79 4.87 1.36
C LYS A 118 -3.32 5.29 1.13
N GLY A 119 -2.83 6.19 1.99
CA GLY A 119 -1.43 6.48 2.24
C GLY A 119 -1.03 5.82 3.57
N ASP A 120 -0.11 4.87 3.48
CA ASP A 120 0.59 4.13 4.54
C ASP A 120 -0.18 3.16 5.47
N ASP A 121 -1.48 3.29 5.71
CA ASP A 121 -2.19 2.41 6.69
C ASP A 121 -2.77 1.10 6.11
N ASP A 122 -2.73 0.93 4.78
CA ASP A 122 -3.17 -0.29 4.07
C ASP A 122 -2.03 -1.29 3.81
N PHE A 123 -0.82 -0.99 4.33
CA PHE A 123 0.31 -1.90 4.21
C PHE A 123 0.12 -3.10 5.16
N ILE A 124 -0.11 -4.28 4.61
CA ILE A 124 -0.28 -5.49 5.43
C ILE A 124 1.08 -5.92 5.94
N GLU A 125 1.24 -5.88 7.26
CA GLU A 125 2.45 -6.35 7.93
C GLU A 125 2.58 -7.88 7.79
N PRO A 126 3.71 -8.39 7.27
CA PRO A 126 3.91 -9.81 7.06
C PRO A 126 4.20 -10.52 8.38
N LYS A 127 3.49 -11.63 8.63
CA LYS A 127 3.78 -12.54 9.74
C LYS A 127 4.81 -13.57 9.28
N LEU A 128 6.08 -13.20 9.37
CA LEU A 128 7.21 -14.02 8.91
C LEU A 128 7.62 -15.04 9.97
N TYR A 129 7.87 -16.28 9.55
CA TYR A 129 8.53 -17.28 10.39
C TYR A 129 9.42 -18.21 9.57
N VAL A 130 10.34 -18.87 10.28
CA VAL A 130 11.23 -19.88 9.71
C VAL A 130 10.71 -21.27 10.06
N ARG A 131 10.55 -22.12 9.05
CA ARG A 131 10.20 -23.53 9.22
C ARG A 131 11.41 -24.41 8.95
N GLN A 132 11.89 -25.11 9.97
CA GLN A 132 12.95 -26.11 9.81
C GLN A 132 12.41 -27.34 9.09
N THR A 133 13.15 -27.87 8.13
CA THR A 133 12.75 -29.07 7.35
C THR A 133 13.77 -30.21 7.48
N THR A 134 14.76 -30.04 8.35
CA THR A 134 15.83 -31.01 8.62
C THR A 134 15.37 -32.25 9.37
N GLU A 135 14.21 -32.18 10.04
CA GLU A 135 13.60 -33.30 10.76
C GLU A 135 12.92 -34.29 9.83
N TRP A 136 12.63 -33.92 8.57
CA TRP A 136 11.96 -34.76 7.60
C TRP A 136 12.96 -35.31 6.55
N PRO A 137 13.22 -36.63 6.53
CA PRO A 137 14.27 -37.23 5.69
C PRO A 137 14.07 -37.01 4.18
N HIS A 138 12.83 -36.89 3.71
CA HIS A 138 12.51 -36.75 2.29
C HIS A 138 12.53 -35.32 1.76
N PHE A 139 12.68 -34.32 2.64
CA PHE A 139 12.83 -32.93 2.22
C PHE A 139 14.26 -32.68 1.79
N PHE A 140 14.46 -31.93 0.70
CA PHE A 140 15.80 -31.63 0.19
C PHE A 140 16.31 -30.26 0.62
N ASN A 141 15.52 -29.48 1.35
CA ASN A 141 15.87 -28.18 1.89
C ASN A 141 16.23 -28.26 3.39
N TYR A 142 16.93 -27.25 3.90
CA TYR A 142 17.28 -27.12 5.32
C TYR A 142 16.18 -26.39 6.09
N PHE A 143 15.70 -25.27 5.55
CA PHE A 143 14.57 -24.52 6.10
C PHE A 143 13.86 -23.71 5.00
N GLU A 144 12.73 -23.12 5.38
CA GLU A 144 11.90 -22.23 4.56
C GLU A 144 11.58 -20.95 5.34
N ILE A 145 11.40 -19.83 4.64
CA ILE A 145 10.83 -18.61 5.20
C ILE A 145 9.44 -18.45 4.61
N ILE A 146 8.45 -18.27 5.49
CA ILE A 146 7.03 -18.30 5.15
C ILE A 146 6.36 -17.04 5.67
N VAL A 147 5.45 -16.48 4.86
CA VAL A 147 4.48 -15.47 5.26
C VAL A 147 3.22 -16.21 5.73
N ASP A 148 2.96 -16.25 7.03
CA ASP A 148 1.85 -17.01 7.60
C ASP A 148 0.48 -16.48 7.16
N ASN A 149 0.35 -15.16 7.13
CA ASN A 149 -0.86 -14.47 6.68
C ASN A 149 -0.91 -14.25 5.16
N TYR A 150 -0.36 -15.18 4.36
CA TYR A 150 -0.29 -15.04 2.90
C TYR A 150 -1.65 -14.82 2.22
N MET A 151 -2.75 -15.33 2.82
CA MET A 151 -4.10 -15.17 2.31
C MET A 151 -4.52 -13.69 2.21
N ASP A 152 -4.00 -12.82 3.07
CA ASP A 152 -4.30 -11.38 3.06
C ASP A 152 -3.74 -10.66 1.82
N TYR A 153 -2.86 -11.33 1.06
CA TYR A 153 -2.12 -10.75 -0.06
C TYR A 153 -2.58 -11.24 -1.45
N LEU A 154 -3.38 -12.30 -1.55
CA LEU A 154 -3.60 -13.05 -2.81
C LEU A 154 -4.24 -12.23 -3.93
N ASP A 155 -5.18 -11.35 -3.58
CA ASP A 155 -5.87 -10.44 -4.51
C ASP A 155 -5.19 -9.07 -4.63
N LYS A 156 -4.03 -8.90 -3.99
CA LYS A 156 -3.27 -7.63 -3.93
C LYS A 156 -1.99 -7.74 -4.73
N ASN A 157 -1.39 -6.59 -5.05
CA ASN A 157 -0.15 -6.52 -5.83
C ASN A 157 1.08 -6.34 -4.93
N TYR A 158 1.42 -7.37 -4.15
CA TYR A 158 2.61 -7.36 -3.31
C TYR A 158 3.76 -8.15 -3.94
N THR A 159 4.99 -7.75 -3.62
CA THR A 159 6.20 -8.49 -3.97
C THR A 159 7.04 -8.72 -2.72
N PHE A 160 7.54 -9.94 -2.57
CA PHE A 160 8.42 -10.38 -1.49
C PHE A 160 9.77 -10.73 -2.10
N LYS A 161 10.81 -10.00 -1.71
CA LYS A 161 12.19 -10.25 -2.14
C LYS A 161 13.01 -10.67 -0.93
N THR A 162 13.59 -11.86 -0.97
CA THR A 162 14.40 -12.39 0.14
C THR A 162 15.88 -12.45 -0.25
N GLU A 163 16.74 -11.88 0.58
CA GLU A 163 18.19 -11.89 0.40
C GLU A 163 18.92 -12.26 1.70
N CYS A 164 19.90 -13.16 1.65
CA CYS A 164 20.77 -13.46 2.78
C CYS A 164 21.80 -12.33 2.94
N ILE A 165 21.80 -11.67 4.09
CA ILE A 165 22.69 -10.53 4.36
C ILE A 165 23.92 -10.93 5.18
N SER A 166 23.81 -12.00 5.97
CA SER A 166 24.94 -12.55 6.74
C SER A 166 25.93 -13.32 5.86
N HIS A 167 25.43 -14.01 4.84
CA HIS A 167 26.22 -14.85 3.91
C HIS A 167 25.81 -14.51 2.47
N PRO A 168 26.26 -13.36 1.92
CA PRO A 168 25.82 -12.89 0.61
C PRO A 168 26.11 -13.86 -0.53
N GLU A 169 27.09 -14.76 -0.39
CA GLU A 169 27.37 -15.83 -1.32
C GLU A 169 26.22 -16.83 -1.51
N LEU A 170 25.29 -16.95 -0.54
CA LEU A 170 24.11 -17.80 -0.67
C LEU A 170 23.07 -17.24 -1.67
N ASN A 171 23.21 -15.98 -2.07
CA ASN A 171 22.30 -15.30 -3.00
C ASN A 171 22.56 -15.66 -4.47
N THR A 172 23.60 -16.41 -4.78
CA THR A 172 23.96 -16.83 -6.14
C THR A 172 24.44 -18.26 -6.08
N ARG A 173 24.13 -19.13 -7.05
CA ARG A 173 24.61 -20.52 -7.06
C ARG A 173 25.09 -20.93 -8.43
N LEU A 174 26.10 -21.80 -8.49
CA LEU A 174 26.39 -22.59 -9.67
C LEU A 174 25.58 -23.88 -9.59
N VAL A 175 24.57 -24.00 -10.44
CA VAL A 175 23.71 -25.19 -10.53
C VAL A 175 24.21 -26.06 -11.68
N LYS A 176 24.30 -27.36 -11.43
CA LYS A 176 24.71 -28.32 -12.46
C LYS A 176 23.60 -28.52 -13.50
N ASP A 177 23.91 -28.34 -14.77
CA ASP A 177 23.08 -28.77 -15.89
C ASP A 177 23.11 -30.31 -15.96
N ILE A 178 21.97 -30.93 -15.71
CA ILE A 178 21.85 -32.39 -15.66
C ILE A 178 21.98 -33.07 -17.04
N PHE A 179 21.86 -32.32 -18.13
CA PHE A 179 21.98 -32.84 -19.50
C PHE A 179 23.35 -32.59 -20.10
N LYS A 180 23.98 -31.45 -19.77
CA LYS A 180 25.29 -31.05 -20.33
C LYS A 180 26.47 -31.35 -19.40
N GLY A 181 26.22 -31.51 -18.11
CA GLY A 181 27.26 -31.77 -17.10
C GLY A 181 27.99 -30.51 -16.59
N ASP A 182 27.87 -29.39 -17.31
CA ASP A 182 28.44 -28.09 -16.94
C ASP A 182 27.62 -27.36 -15.87
N TYR A 183 28.15 -26.27 -15.33
CA TYR A 183 27.49 -25.42 -14.34
C TYR A 183 27.03 -24.09 -14.95
N PHE A 184 25.88 -23.60 -14.51
CA PHE A 184 25.40 -22.26 -14.83
C PHE A 184 25.04 -21.49 -13.56
N GLU A 185 25.18 -20.17 -13.63
CA GLU A 185 24.91 -19.29 -12.51
C GLU A 185 23.40 -19.01 -12.39
N VAL A 186 22.88 -19.13 -11.16
CA VAL A 186 21.49 -18.85 -10.81
C VAL A 186 21.46 -17.81 -9.69
N ASP A 187 20.89 -16.65 -10.01
CA ASP A 187 20.55 -15.60 -9.05
C ASP A 187 19.37 -16.07 -8.17
N GLN A 188 19.68 -16.35 -6.90
CA GLN A 188 18.69 -16.81 -5.93
C GLN A 188 17.77 -15.67 -5.50
N ILE A 189 18.24 -14.41 -5.49
CA ILE A 189 17.38 -13.26 -5.15
C ILE A 189 16.28 -13.14 -6.18
N ARG A 190 16.62 -13.22 -7.47
CA ARG A 190 15.63 -13.21 -8.55
C ARG A 190 14.69 -14.41 -8.46
N LYS A 191 15.22 -15.61 -8.17
CA LYS A 191 14.42 -16.83 -7.96
C LYS A 191 13.41 -16.68 -6.81
N TYR A 192 13.81 -16.06 -5.72
CA TYR A 192 13.01 -15.84 -4.51
C TYR A 192 12.48 -14.40 -4.41
N THR A 193 12.25 -13.77 -5.57
CA THR A 193 11.38 -12.61 -5.69
C THR A 193 10.01 -13.12 -6.09
N ILE A 194 9.10 -13.19 -5.13
CA ILE A 194 7.80 -13.83 -5.24
C ILE A 194 6.71 -12.75 -5.25
N GLU A 195 5.88 -12.75 -6.29
CA GLU A 195 4.64 -11.97 -6.35
C GLU A 195 3.59 -12.62 -5.44
N SER A 196 2.75 -11.83 -4.79
CA SER A 196 1.72 -12.31 -3.86
C SER A 196 0.75 -13.30 -4.49
N SER A 197 0.39 -13.11 -5.75
CA SER A 197 -0.45 -14.05 -6.52
C SER A 197 0.15 -15.45 -6.64
N LYS A 198 1.45 -15.62 -6.38
CA LYS A 198 2.12 -16.93 -6.42
C LYS A 198 2.15 -17.62 -5.06
N LEU A 199 1.83 -16.94 -3.96
CA LEU A 199 1.99 -17.47 -2.60
C LEU A 199 1.12 -18.71 -2.35
N GLU A 200 -0.10 -18.76 -2.89
CA GLU A 200 -0.98 -19.94 -2.78
C GLU A 200 -0.49 -21.15 -3.58
N PHE A 201 0.39 -20.93 -4.57
CA PHE A 201 0.96 -21.99 -5.41
C PHE A 201 2.36 -22.43 -4.96
N GLN A 202 2.88 -21.83 -3.89
CA GLN A 202 4.11 -22.30 -3.25
C GLN A 202 3.81 -23.51 -2.35
N ILE A 203 4.80 -24.40 -2.20
CA ILE A 203 4.70 -25.54 -1.28
C ILE A 203 5.79 -25.39 -0.20
N PRO A 204 5.42 -25.13 1.07
CA PRO A 204 4.06 -24.87 1.56
C PRO A 204 3.54 -23.50 1.09
N MET A 205 2.24 -23.30 1.19
CA MET A 205 1.61 -22.02 0.85
C MET A 205 2.24 -20.88 1.69
N GLY A 206 2.43 -19.72 1.08
CA GLY A 206 3.08 -18.57 1.71
C GLY A 206 4.61 -18.65 1.76
N LYS A 207 5.25 -19.72 1.28
CA LYS A 207 6.72 -19.80 1.21
C LYS A 207 7.27 -18.74 0.26
N ILE A 208 8.16 -17.89 0.78
CA ILE A 208 8.87 -16.85 0.01
C ILE A 208 10.34 -17.16 -0.20
N TYR A 209 10.88 -18.14 0.53
CA TYR A 209 12.27 -18.58 0.40
C TYR A 209 12.45 -20.02 0.89
N GLU A 210 13.45 -20.71 0.36
CA GLU A 210 13.97 -21.95 0.93
C GLU A 210 15.48 -22.02 0.75
N LEU A 211 16.18 -22.48 1.80
CA LEU A 211 17.56 -22.87 1.65
C LEU A 211 17.61 -24.33 1.22
N TYR A 212 17.66 -24.55 -0.09
CA TYR A 212 17.75 -25.89 -0.66
C TYR A 212 19.15 -26.50 -0.45
N SER A 213 19.24 -27.83 -0.35
CA SER A 213 20.49 -28.58 -0.19
C SER A 213 21.56 -28.16 -1.19
N PHE A 214 22.81 -28.14 -0.72
CA PHE A 214 23.99 -27.87 -1.55
C PHE A 214 24.55 -29.12 -2.23
N ARG A 215 23.85 -30.27 -2.20
CA ARG A 215 24.38 -31.56 -2.66
C ARG A 215 25.00 -31.52 -4.06
N LEU A 216 24.43 -30.71 -4.96
CA LEU A 216 24.87 -30.58 -6.35
C LEU A 216 25.30 -29.16 -6.73
N ASP A 217 25.07 -28.19 -5.85
CA ASP A 217 25.29 -26.76 -6.12
C ASP A 217 26.64 -26.32 -5.58
N LEU A 218 27.32 -25.43 -6.31
CA LEU A 218 28.62 -24.88 -5.91
C LEU A 218 28.52 -23.37 -5.66
N ASN A 219 29.43 -22.88 -4.82
CA ASN A 219 29.66 -21.47 -4.63
C ASN A 219 30.35 -20.88 -5.88
N PRO A 220 29.79 -19.83 -6.53
CA PRO A 220 30.38 -19.23 -7.73
C PRO A 220 31.81 -18.72 -7.57
N LYS A 221 32.15 -18.23 -6.37
CA LYS A 221 33.47 -17.66 -6.08
C LYS A 221 34.52 -18.76 -5.87
N THR A 222 34.18 -19.78 -5.09
CA THR A 222 35.16 -20.82 -4.69
C THR A 222 35.14 -22.05 -5.58
N LYS A 223 34.06 -22.25 -6.36
CA LYS A 223 33.75 -23.47 -7.12
C LYS A 223 33.75 -24.73 -6.26
N LYS A 224 33.47 -24.59 -4.96
CA LYS A 224 33.34 -25.67 -3.97
C LYS A 224 31.93 -25.65 -3.35
N PRO A 225 31.49 -26.74 -2.70
CA PRO A 225 30.26 -26.73 -1.91
C PRO A 225 30.28 -25.61 -0.86
N TYR A 226 29.08 -25.17 -0.45
CA TYR A 226 28.94 -24.23 0.65
C TYR A 226 29.30 -24.90 1.99
N GLU A 227 30.09 -24.21 2.80
CA GLU A 227 30.49 -24.66 4.14
C GLU A 227 29.73 -23.83 5.18
N LEU A 228 28.70 -24.42 5.79
CA LEU A 228 27.95 -23.84 6.91
C LEU A 228 28.08 -24.77 8.13
N LYS A 229 28.18 -24.18 9.33
CA LYS A 229 28.31 -24.93 10.59
C LYS A 229 26.95 -25.20 11.20
N ASP A 230 26.76 -26.40 11.75
CA ASP A 230 25.55 -26.74 12.51
C ASP A 230 25.33 -25.73 13.65
N GLY A 231 24.14 -25.13 13.73
CA GLY A 231 23.80 -24.05 14.66
C GLY A 231 24.18 -22.64 14.19
N GLU A 232 24.75 -22.48 13.00
CA GLU A 232 25.13 -21.17 12.46
C GLU A 232 23.90 -20.31 12.16
N LYS A 233 23.91 -19.07 12.64
CA LYS A 233 22.82 -18.10 12.42
C LYS A 233 22.99 -17.42 11.07
N LEU A 234 21.92 -17.45 10.29
CA LEU A 234 21.81 -16.81 8.99
C LEU A 234 20.76 -15.70 9.06
N LEU A 235 21.18 -14.45 8.85
CA LEU A 235 20.29 -13.30 8.74
C LEU A 235 19.86 -13.08 7.30
N TYR A 236 18.56 -12.89 7.11
CA TYR A 236 17.89 -12.57 5.86
C TYR A 236 17.16 -11.25 5.96
N LYS A 237 17.21 -10.47 4.88
CA LYS A 237 16.36 -9.29 4.69
C LYS A 237 15.24 -9.66 3.73
N VAL A 238 14.01 -9.53 4.20
CA VAL A 238 12.79 -9.64 3.37
C VAL A 238 12.32 -8.23 3.05
N THR A 239 12.34 -7.86 1.78
CA THR A 239 11.79 -6.60 1.30
C THR A 239 10.39 -6.84 0.77
N VAL A 240 9.40 -6.16 1.35
CA VAL A 240 7.99 -6.29 0.99
C VAL A 240 7.51 -4.97 0.41
N SER A 241 6.94 -5.01 -0.79
CA SER A 241 6.48 -3.83 -1.50
C SER A 241 5.09 -4.06 -2.07
N ASN A 242 4.22 -3.05 -2.00
CA ASN A 242 2.90 -3.04 -2.66
C ASN A 242 2.85 -2.09 -3.86
N GLY A 243 4.03 -1.66 -4.37
CA GLY A 243 4.18 -0.68 -5.44
C GLY A 243 4.13 0.79 -4.98
N LYS A 244 3.54 1.08 -3.81
CA LYS A 244 3.52 2.42 -3.20
C LYS A 244 4.50 2.53 -2.02
N THR A 245 4.36 1.62 -1.06
CA THR A 245 5.16 1.54 0.16
C THR A 245 6.06 0.32 0.07
N THR A 246 7.31 0.47 0.52
CA THR A 246 8.27 -0.62 0.63
C THR A 246 8.85 -0.65 2.04
N LYS A 247 8.72 -1.79 2.72
CA LYS A 247 9.29 -2.03 4.06
C LYS A 247 10.25 -3.21 4.01
N THR A 248 11.19 -3.23 4.96
CA THR A 248 12.19 -4.30 5.08
C THR A 248 12.12 -4.92 6.46
N TYR A 249 12.23 -6.25 6.51
CA TYR A 249 12.15 -7.06 7.71
C TYR A 249 13.39 -7.94 7.79
N GLU A 250 13.91 -8.11 9.01
CA GLU A 250 15.00 -9.04 9.27
C GLU A 250 14.43 -10.36 9.79
N VAL A 251 14.91 -11.48 9.24
CA VAL A 251 14.53 -12.83 9.64
C VAL A 251 15.81 -13.59 9.95
N GLU A 252 15.92 -14.12 11.16
CA GLU A 252 17.00 -15.01 11.57
C GLU A 252 16.58 -16.47 11.36
N ALA A 253 17.39 -17.23 10.63
CA ALA A 253 17.28 -18.67 10.48
C ALA A 253 18.52 -19.36 11.04
N GLU A 254 18.35 -20.45 11.77
CA GLU A 254 19.45 -21.31 12.21
C GLU A 254 19.71 -22.39 11.16
N PHE A 255 20.94 -22.49 10.67
CA PHE A 255 21.34 -23.61 9.83
C PHE A 255 21.49 -24.86 10.69
N ARG A 256 20.68 -25.88 10.38
CA ARG A 256 20.80 -27.22 10.96
C ARG A 256 21.19 -28.18 9.87
N ASN A 257 22.26 -28.93 10.08
CA ASN A 257 22.67 -29.95 9.13
C ASN A 257 21.71 -31.15 9.19
N LYS A 258 21.44 -31.79 8.05
CA LYS A 258 20.65 -33.03 8.03
C LYS A 258 21.52 -34.17 8.52
N LYS A 259 21.24 -34.67 9.72
CA LYS A 259 21.96 -35.81 10.32
C LYS A 259 21.64 -37.17 9.65
N PHE A 260 20.62 -37.25 8.81
CA PHE A 260 20.11 -38.48 8.19
C PHE A 260 20.64 -38.76 6.77
N LEU A 261 21.75 -38.16 6.36
CA LEU A 261 22.42 -38.49 5.08
C LEU A 261 23.71 -39.27 5.33
N VAL A 262 23.58 -40.37 6.06
CA VAL A 262 24.48 -41.53 6.07
C VAL A 262 23.49 -42.70 6.26
N GLU A 263 23.15 -43.51 5.26
CA GLU A 263 24.02 -44.34 4.42
C GLU A 263 23.67 -44.28 2.93
#